data_AF-A0A7G9TD70-F1
#
_entry.id   AF-A0A7G9TD70-F1
#
_cell.length_a   1.000
_cell.length_b   1.000
_cell.length_c   1.000
_cell.angle_alpha   90.00
_cell.angle_beta   90.00
_cell.angle_gamma   90.00
#
_symmetry.space_group_name_H-M   'P 1'
#
loop_
_entity.id
_entity.type
_entity.pdbx_description
1 polymer ?
#
loop_
_entity_poly.entity_id
_entity_poly.type
_entity_poly.pdbx_seq_one_letter_code
_entity_poly.pdbx_strand_id
1 'polypeptide(L)'
;MKHFYAQDALRKAMSDTGAPEAPPEKAEFFLGGNPGKAWFVIAPSTAYVVALREDTVCAVFAQRANADEAHVGFSALVGTAPEPLVAVAQDAATLGPQDPHTRTAAYSWSRPEDKDELLFVLTTSDSPDATAQAMVSMSLVGKANNSFKAMPLRGTP
;
A
#
# COMPACT_ATOMS: atom_id res chain seq x y z
N MET A 1 4.40 -8.45 2.64
CA MET A 1 4.95 -7.35 3.46
C MET A 1 5.79 -7.86 4.63
N LYS A 2 6.76 -8.74 4.36
CA LYS A 2 7.55 -9.48 5.37
C LYS A 2 8.49 -8.60 6.23
N HIS A 3 8.79 -7.38 5.79
CA HIS A 3 9.82 -6.52 6.39
C HIS A 3 9.27 -5.21 6.98
N PHE A 4 7.98 -5.13 7.27
CA PHE A 4 7.39 -3.86 7.70
C PHE A 4 7.96 -3.30 9.01
N TYR A 5 8.10 -4.16 10.03
CA TYR A 5 8.78 -3.79 11.28
C TYR A 5 10.31 -3.76 11.15
N ALA A 6 10.85 -4.03 9.96
CA ALA A 6 12.27 -4.06 9.66
C ALA A 6 12.53 -3.28 8.37
N GLN A 7 12.20 -1.99 8.39
CA GLN A 7 12.32 -1.11 7.22
C GLN A 7 13.73 -1.08 6.62
N ASP A 8 14.77 -1.19 7.44
CA ASP A 8 16.15 -1.34 6.96
C ASP A 8 16.37 -2.65 6.23
N ALA A 9 15.71 -3.74 6.66
CA ALA A 9 15.73 -4.99 5.93
C ALA A 9 14.99 -4.89 4.60
N LEU A 10 13.91 -4.09 4.51
CA LEU A 10 13.26 -3.79 3.23
C LEU A 10 14.20 -2.99 2.32
N ARG A 11 14.79 -1.90 2.83
CA ARG A 11 15.78 -1.09 2.09
C ARG A 11 16.92 -1.96 1.56
N LYS A 12 17.48 -2.80 2.43
CA LYS A 12 18.53 -3.75 2.07
C LYS A 12 18.06 -4.76 1.02
N ALA A 13 16.88 -5.36 1.17
CA ALA A 13 16.34 -6.30 0.20
C ALA A 13 16.16 -5.64 -1.18
N MET A 14 15.65 -4.40 -1.25
CA MET A 14 15.53 -3.66 -2.51
C MET A 14 16.90 -3.46 -3.16
N SER A 15 17.91 -3.04 -2.39
CA SER A 15 19.29 -2.92 -2.88
C SER A 15 19.86 -4.25 -3.36
N ASP A 16 19.66 -5.33 -2.61
CA ASP A 16 20.17 -6.67 -2.93
C ASP A 16 19.51 -7.26 -4.20
N THR A 17 18.24 -6.90 -4.48
CA THR A 17 17.56 -7.27 -5.73
C THR A 17 18.00 -6.45 -6.95
N GLY A 18 18.82 -5.41 -6.77
CA GLY A 18 19.21 -4.50 -7.84
C GLY A 18 18.07 -3.63 -8.38
N ALA A 19 16.98 -3.49 -7.61
CA ALA A 19 15.85 -2.66 -8.00
C ALA A 19 16.28 -1.18 -8.04
N PRO A 20 16.18 -0.48 -9.18
CA PRO A 20 16.60 0.92 -9.27
C PRO A 20 15.71 1.81 -8.39
N GLU A 21 16.35 2.66 -7.59
CA GLU A 21 15.67 3.71 -6.84
C GLU A 21 15.05 4.70 -7.82
N ALA A 22 13.81 5.13 -7.53
CA ALA A 22 13.11 6.09 -8.36
C ALA A 22 13.75 7.47 -8.23
N PRO A 23 13.94 8.22 -9.34
CA PRO A 23 14.34 9.61 -9.27
C PRO A 23 13.37 10.42 -8.40
N PRO A 24 13.84 11.45 -7.66
CA PRO A 24 13.01 12.21 -6.72
C PRO A 24 11.69 12.69 -7.31
N GLU A 25 11.73 13.21 -8.53
CA GLU A 25 10.56 13.71 -9.28
C GLU A 25 9.47 12.64 -9.48
N LYS A 26 9.86 11.38 -9.71
CA LYS A 26 8.92 10.27 -9.86
C LYS A 26 8.52 9.67 -8.51
N ALA A 27 9.45 9.67 -7.56
CA ALA A 27 9.21 9.17 -6.21
C ALA A 27 8.15 10.00 -5.48
N GLU A 28 8.10 11.31 -5.70
CA GLU A 28 7.15 12.23 -5.06
C GLU A 28 5.69 11.77 -5.22
N PHE A 29 5.31 11.32 -6.42
CA PHE A 29 3.99 10.77 -6.69
C PHE A 29 3.70 9.53 -5.82
N PHE A 30 4.61 8.54 -5.83
CA PHE A 30 4.45 7.28 -5.09
C PHE A 30 4.60 7.44 -3.57
N LEU A 31 5.15 8.55 -3.11
CA LEU A 31 5.26 8.90 -1.69
C LEU A 31 4.13 9.83 -1.23
N GLY A 32 3.29 10.31 -2.15
CA GLY A 32 2.22 11.27 -1.86
C GLY A 32 2.75 12.54 -1.21
N GLY A 33 3.91 13.05 -1.67
CA GLY A 33 4.56 14.24 -1.13
C GLY A 33 5.24 14.08 0.24
N ASN A 34 5.34 12.87 0.79
CA ASN A 34 5.99 12.62 2.08
C ASN A 34 7.47 12.19 1.88
N PRO A 35 8.35 12.46 2.87
CA PRO A 35 9.71 11.94 2.86
C PRO A 35 9.74 10.40 2.80
N GLY A 36 10.67 9.86 2.03
CA GLY A 36 10.82 8.43 1.88
C GLY A 36 11.61 8.03 0.63
N LYS A 37 11.48 6.76 0.25
CA LYS A 37 12.13 6.18 -0.92
C LYS A 37 11.16 5.35 -1.72
N ALA A 38 11.35 5.32 -3.03
CA ALA A 38 10.63 4.42 -3.93
C ALA A 38 11.59 3.69 -4.84
N TRP A 39 11.24 2.47 -5.25
CA TRP A 39 12.05 1.62 -6.13
C TRP A 39 11.16 1.04 -7.23
N PHE A 40 11.68 0.99 -8.46
CA PHE A 40 11.04 0.29 -9.56
C PHE A 40 11.42 -1.18 -9.52
N VAL A 41 10.43 -2.06 -9.46
CA VAL A 41 10.60 -3.52 -9.49
C VAL A 41 10.02 -4.04 -10.79
N ILE A 42 10.89 -4.49 -11.68
CA ILE A 42 10.49 -5.02 -12.98
C ILE A 42 10.29 -6.52 -12.88
N ALA A 43 9.07 -6.99 -13.07
CA ALA A 43 8.74 -8.40 -13.20
C ALA A 43 8.44 -8.76 -14.67
N PRO A 44 8.50 -10.04 -15.07
CA PRO A 44 8.35 -10.43 -16.47
C PRO A 44 7.04 -9.98 -17.14
N SER A 45 5.95 -9.84 -16.39
CA SER A 45 4.62 -9.51 -16.92
C SER A 45 4.08 -8.15 -16.48
N THR A 46 4.75 -7.46 -15.54
CA THR A 46 4.29 -6.17 -15.02
C THR A 46 5.40 -5.44 -14.27
N ALA A 47 5.26 -4.13 -14.14
CA ALA A 47 6.14 -3.30 -13.33
C ALA A 47 5.43 -2.89 -12.05
N TYR A 48 6.17 -2.95 -10.95
CA TYR A 48 5.72 -2.48 -9.66
C TYR A 48 6.58 -1.30 -9.19
N VAL A 49 6.00 -0.46 -8.34
CA VAL A 49 6.75 0.50 -7.54
C VAL A 49 6.55 0.17 -6.08
N VAL A 50 7.65 -0.04 -5.36
CA VAL A 50 7.61 -0.17 -3.91
C VAL A 50 7.97 1.18 -3.33
N ALA A 51 7.10 1.76 -2.52
CA ALA A 51 7.32 3.02 -1.83
C ALA A 51 7.36 2.79 -0.32
N LEU A 52 8.32 3.41 0.35
CA LEU A 52 8.49 3.37 1.78
C LEU A 52 8.66 4.79 2.30
N ARG A 53 7.65 5.27 3.01
CA ARG A 53 7.69 6.57 3.69
C ARG A 53 8.36 6.46 5.06
N GLU A 54 8.91 7.57 5.53
CA GLU A 54 9.55 7.65 6.85
C GLU A 54 8.54 7.50 8.00
N ASP A 55 7.27 7.85 7.76
CA ASP A 55 6.17 7.68 8.72
C ASP A 55 5.57 6.27 8.74
N THR A 56 6.35 5.29 8.27
CA THR A 56 6.05 3.86 8.29
C THR A 56 5.02 3.34 7.30
N VAL A 57 4.51 4.18 6.39
CA VAL A 57 3.67 3.66 5.29
C VAL A 57 4.55 2.95 4.26
N CYS A 58 4.27 1.66 4.05
CA CYS A 58 4.82 0.87 2.95
C CYS A 58 3.72 0.65 1.92
N ALA A 59 3.97 1.02 0.67
CA ALA A 59 3.02 0.85 -0.44
C ALA A 59 3.66 0.13 -1.62
N VAL A 60 2.84 -0.62 -2.34
CA VAL A 60 3.19 -1.27 -3.60
C VAL A 60 2.17 -0.87 -4.64
N PHE A 61 2.65 -0.28 -5.73
CA PHE A 61 1.85 0.10 -6.88
C PHE A 61 2.07 -0.89 -7.99
N ALA A 62 1.00 -1.40 -8.60
CA ALA A 62 1.07 -2.19 -9.81
C ALA A 62 0.58 -1.33 -10.98
N GLN A 63 1.40 -1.21 -12.03
CA GLN A 63 1.00 -0.48 -13.23
C GLN A 63 -0.23 -1.12 -13.86
N ARG A 64 -0.30 -2.45 -13.86
CA ARG A 64 -1.43 -3.24 -14.37
C ARG A 64 -1.92 -4.23 -13.33
N ALA A 65 -3.24 -4.30 -13.16
CA ALA A 65 -3.91 -5.23 -12.27
C ALA A 65 -5.36 -5.45 -12.70
N ASN A 66 -5.86 -6.67 -12.56
CA ASN A 66 -7.30 -6.94 -12.57
C ASN A 66 -7.87 -6.56 -11.20
N ALA A 67 -8.86 -5.66 -11.16
CA ALA A 67 -9.42 -5.16 -9.91
C ALA A 67 -10.06 -6.29 -9.08
N ASP A 68 -10.88 -7.13 -9.70
CA ASP A 68 -11.59 -8.19 -8.98
C ASP A 68 -10.63 -9.23 -8.41
N GLU A 69 -9.64 -9.67 -9.20
CA GLU A 69 -8.61 -10.60 -8.72
C GLU A 69 -7.78 -10.00 -7.57
N ALA A 70 -7.44 -8.71 -7.67
CA ALA A 70 -6.72 -8.01 -6.62
C ALA A 70 -7.53 -7.94 -5.32
N HIS A 71 -8.83 -7.64 -5.38
CA HIS A 71 -9.71 -7.59 -4.22
C HIS A 71 -9.90 -8.96 -3.57
N VAL A 72 -10.08 -10.02 -4.37
CA VAL A 72 -10.17 -11.40 -3.87
C VAL A 72 -8.86 -11.82 -3.20
N GLY A 73 -7.72 -11.63 -3.87
CA GLY A 73 -6.41 -12.00 -3.34
C GLY A 73 -6.04 -11.22 -2.09
N PHE A 74 -6.34 -9.91 -2.06
CA PHE A 74 -6.15 -9.08 -0.88
C PHE A 74 -6.98 -9.56 0.30
N SER A 75 -8.29 -9.74 0.12
CA SER A 75 -9.19 -10.18 1.19
C SER A 75 -8.82 -11.57 1.72
N ALA A 76 -8.38 -12.49 0.85
CA ALA A 76 -7.88 -13.79 1.27
C ALA A 76 -6.60 -13.69 2.12
N LEU A 77 -5.72 -12.75 1.79
CA LEU A 77 -4.45 -12.54 2.50
C LEU A 77 -4.63 -11.81 3.83
N VAL A 78 -5.44 -10.74 3.88
CA VAL A 78 -5.56 -9.87 5.05
C VAL A 78 -6.82 -10.13 5.88
N GLY A 79 -7.77 -10.91 5.37
CA GLY A 79 -8.97 -11.28 6.12
C GLY A 79 -8.72 -12.29 7.23
N THR A 80 -7.56 -12.96 7.24
CA THR A 80 -7.16 -13.90 8.30
C THR A 80 -5.83 -13.43 8.90
N ALA A 81 -5.87 -12.94 10.14
CA ALA A 81 -4.67 -12.55 10.87
C ALA A 81 -4.04 -13.77 11.57
N PRO A 82 -2.71 -13.82 11.71
CA PRO A 82 -2.06 -14.84 12.53
C PRO A 82 -2.34 -14.59 14.02
N GLU A 83 -2.53 -15.64 14.81
CA GLU A 83 -2.64 -15.50 16.27
C GLU A 83 -1.41 -14.80 16.86
N PRO A 84 -1.58 -13.92 17.88
CA PRO A 84 -2.81 -13.56 18.59
C PRO A 84 -3.62 -12.41 17.97
N LEU A 85 -3.28 -11.97 16.75
CA LEU A 85 -3.93 -10.83 16.10
C LEU A 85 -5.34 -11.21 15.61
N VAL A 86 -6.23 -10.22 15.59
CA VAL A 86 -7.58 -10.33 15.04
C VAL A 86 -7.68 -9.44 13.82
N ALA A 87 -8.22 -9.98 12.72
CA ALA A 87 -8.53 -9.23 11.52
C ALA A 87 -9.92 -8.59 11.61
N VAL A 88 -10.02 -7.30 11.30
CA VAL A 88 -11.27 -6.55 11.26
C VAL A 88 -11.38 -5.80 9.94
N ALA A 89 -12.49 -5.96 9.23
CA ALA A 89 -12.77 -5.16 8.03
C ALA A 89 -13.04 -3.70 8.44
N GLN A 90 -12.41 -2.76 7.74
CA GLN A 90 -12.49 -1.33 8.02
C GLN A 90 -13.38 -0.62 7.01
N ASP A 91 -14.02 0.48 7.43
CA ASP A 91 -14.72 1.36 6.51
C ASP A 91 -13.71 2.05 5.59
N ALA A 92 -13.81 1.77 4.30
CA ALA A 92 -12.90 2.27 3.27
C ALA A 92 -13.28 3.66 2.74
N ALA A 93 -14.47 4.19 3.07
CA ALA A 93 -15.02 5.41 2.45
C ALA A 93 -14.13 6.65 2.63
N THR A 94 -13.34 6.71 3.71
CA THR A 94 -12.43 7.82 4.01
C THR A 94 -10.95 7.48 3.79
N LEU A 95 -10.64 6.22 3.47
CA LEU A 95 -9.25 5.73 3.34
C LEU A 95 -8.73 5.82 1.91
N GLY A 96 -9.62 5.76 0.92
CA GLY A 96 -9.31 5.82 -0.50
C GLY A 96 -9.68 7.15 -1.18
N PRO A 97 -9.23 7.37 -2.43
CA PRO A 97 -9.76 8.44 -3.28
C PRO A 97 -11.27 8.29 -3.46
N GLN A 98 -12.00 9.41 -3.45
CA GLN A 98 -13.42 9.42 -3.83
C GLN A 98 -13.55 9.64 -5.35
N ASP A 99 -13.15 8.63 -6.11
CA ASP A 99 -13.20 8.60 -7.57
C ASP A 99 -14.07 7.42 -8.04
N PRO A 100 -15.02 7.63 -8.96
CA PRO A 100 -15.95 6.58 -9.42
C PRO A 100 -15.27 5.39 -10.12
N HIS A 101 -14.05 5.56 -10.61
CA HIS A 101 -13.23 4.50 -11.21
C HIS A 101 -12.40 3.74 -10.18
N THR A 102 -12.46 4.13 -8.91
CA THR A 102 -11.66 3.53 -7.85
C THR A 102 -12.49 2.71 -6.88
N ARG A 103 -11.89 1.62 -6.39
CA ARG A 103 -12.47 0.77 -5.35
C ARG A 103 -11.44 0.53 -4.27
N THR A 104 -11.81 0.84 -3.03
CA THR A 104 -10.94 0.66 -1.87
C THR A 104 -11.52 -0.39 -0.92
N ALA A 105 -10.63 -1.25 -0.42
CA ALA A 105 -10.91 -2.20 0.64
C ALA A 105 -9.84 -2.06 1.72
N ALA A 106 -10.23 -2.23 2.98
CA ALA A 106 -9.32 -2.09 4.10
C ALA A 106 -9.60 -3.12 5.19
N TYR A 107 -8.52 -3.60 5.80
CA TYR A 107 -8.55 -4.48 6.97
C TYR A 107 -7.54 -3.99 7.98
N SER A 108 -7.80 -4.21 9.27
CA SER A 108 -6.80 -4.00 10.30
C SER A 108 -6.52 -5.27 11.09
N TRP A 109 -5.28 -5.40 11.55
CA TRP A 109 -4.84 -6.44 12.47
C TRP A 109 -4.37 -5.83 13.78
N SER A 110 -4.94 -6.29 14.89
CA SER A 110 -4.49 -5.92 16.24
C SER A 110 -4.98 -6.92 17.28
N ARG A 111 -4.45 -6.86 18.50
CA ARG A 111 -5.12 -7.45 19.67
C ARG A 111 -6.06 -6.42 20.30
N PRO A 112 -7.13 -6.81 21.01
CA PRO A 112 -8.06 -5.87 21.63
C PRO A 112 -7.38 -4.81 22.52
N GLU A 113 -6.35 -5.20 23.27
CA GLU A 113 -5.62 -4.35 24.20
C GLU A 113 -4.61 -3.38 23.54
N ASP A 114 -4.24 -3.62 22.29
CA ASP A 114 -3.25 -2.79 21.60
C ASP A 114 -3.84 -1.38 21.35
N LYS A 115 -3.00 -0.36 21.51
CA LYS A 115 -3.36 1.03 21.17
C LYS A 115 -3.26 1.31 19.68
N ASP A 116 -2.40 0.54 19.01
CA ASP A 116 -2.12 0.64 17.58
C ASP A 116 -2.61 -0.61 16.87
N GLU A 117 -2.79 -0.49 15.56
CA GLU A 117 -3.16 -1.58 14.67
C GLU A 117 -2.38 -1.49 13.36
N LEU A 118 -2.15 -2.65 12.74
CA LEU A 118 -1.67 -2.69 11.36
C LEU A 118 -2.86 -2.46 10.45
N LEU A 119 -2.85 -1.37 9.68
CA LEU A 119 -3.87 -1.07 8.69
C LEU A 119 -3.36 -1.47 7.31
N PHE A 120 -4.14 -2.31 6.63
CA PHE A 120 -3.93 -2.75 5.26
C PHE A 120 -4.97 -2.09 4.37
N VAL A 121 -4.55 -1.46 3.28
CA VAL A 121 -5.46 -0.82 2.33
C VAL A 121 -5.10 -1.22 0.91
N LEU A 122 -6.07 -1.73 0.17
CA LEU A 122 -6.03 -1.92 -1.28
C LEU A 122 -6.90 -0.86 -1.93
N THR A 123 -6.36 -0.14 -2.90
CA THR A 123 -7.14 0.67 -3.85
C THR A 123 -6.85 0.16 -5.25
N THR A 124 -7.89 -0.06 -6.06
CA THR A 124 -7.78 -0.42 -7.48
C THR A 124 -8.45 0.65 -8.34
N SER A 125 -8.01 0.81 -9.58
CA SER A 125 -8.61 1.68 -10.58
C SER A 125 -8.87 0.92 -11.87
N ASP A 126 -10.07 1.06 -12.44
CA ASP A 126 -10.40 0.53 -13.77
C ASP A 126 -10.09 1.51 -14.92
N SER A 127 -9.74 2.75 -14.59
CA SER A 127 -9.38 3.77 -15.59
C SER A 127 -8.16 3.37 -16.41
N PRO A 128 -8.21 3.51 -17.76
CA PRO A 128 -7.08 3.25 -18.63
C PRO A 128 -5.96 4.31 -18.50
N ASP A 129 -6.28 5.48 -17.97
CA ASP A 129 -5.35 6.61 -17.80
C ASP A 129 -4.65 6.60 -16.44
N ALA A 130 -4.93 5.60 -15.60
CA ALA A 130 -4.31 5.50 -14.29
C ALA A 130 -2.81 5.20 -14.38
N THR A 131 -2.00 5.96 -13.64
CA THR A 131 -0.56 5.72 -13.51
C THR A 131 -0.30 4.35 -12.88
N ALA A 132 -1.15 3.93 -11.94
CA ALA A 132 -1.20 2.59 -11.39
C ALA A 132 -2.64 2.08 -11.32
N GLN A 133 -2.88 0.83 -11.68
CA GLN A 133 -4.20 0.20 -11.59
C GLN A 133 -4.47 -0.42 -10.21
N ALA A 134 -3.44 -0.63 -9.39
CA ALA A 134 -3.61 -1.04 -8.01
C ALA A 134 -2.53 -0.45 -7.10
N MET A 135 -2.91 -0.14 -5.87
CA MET A 135 -2.02 0.20 -4.76
C MET A 135 -2.43 -0.65 -3.56
N VAL A 136 -1.49 -1.40 -3.00
CA VAL A 136 -1.64 -2.04 -1.69
C VAL A 136 -0.70 -1.35 -0.72
N SER A 137 -1.14 -1.09 0.50
CA SER A 137 -0.31 -0.51 1.53
C SER A 137 -0.50 -1.14 2.89
N MET A 138 0.50 -0.94 3.74
CA MET A 138 0.44 -1.21 5.17
C MET A 138 1.03 -0.06 5.95
N SER A 139 0.44 0.20 7.11
CA SER A 139 0.86 1.22 8.06
C SER A 139 0.54 0.79 9.47
N LEU A 140 1.24 1.36 10.45
CA LEU A 140 0.89 1.24 11.86
C LEU A 140 0.11 2.50 12.22
N VAL A 141 -1.14 2.35 12.66
CA VAL A 141 -2.02 3.48 12.98
C VAL A 141 -2.57 3.34 14.40
N GLY A 142 -2.81 4.46 15.07
CA GLY A 142 -3.49 4.45 16.37
C GLY A 142 -4.98 4.21 16.18
N LYS A 143 -5.56 3.25 16.93
CA LYS A 143 -6.99 2.90 16.82
C LYS A 143 -7.94 4.06 17.07
N ALA A 144 -7.53 4.99 17.93
CA ALA A 144 -8.34 6.17 18.29
C ALA A 144 -8.21 7.31 17.28
N ASN A 145 -7.10 7.39 16.53
CA ASN A 145 -6.74 8.55 15.71
C ASN A 145 -6.03 8.09 14.42
N ASN A 146 -6.77 7.40 13.55
CA ASN A 146 -6.25 6.98 12.25
C ASN A 146 -6.15 8.18 11.29
N SER A 147 -4.92 8.59 10.96
CA SER A 147 -4.62 9.66 10.00
C SER A 147 -4.24 9.14 8.60
N PHE A 148 -4.33 7.83 8.37
CA PHE A 148 -3.96 7.22 7.09
C PHE A 148 -4.85 7.73 5.96
N LYS A 149 -4.20 8.02 4.82
CA LYS A 149 -4.86 8.25 3.54
C LYS A 149 -4.09 7.52 2.43
N ALA A 150 -4.81 6.75 1.62
CA ALA A 150 -4.22 6.13 0.44
C ALA A 150 -3.78 7.20 -0.56
N MET A 151 -2.74 6.89 -1.32
CA MET A 151 -2.21 7.76 -2.35
C MET A 151 -3.11 7.67 -3.59
N PRO A 152 -3.25 8.75 -4.37
CA PRO A 152 -4.02 8.70 -5.60
C PRO A 152 -3.37 7.73 -6.60
N LEU A 153 -4.19 7.03 -7.37
CA LEU A 153 -3.74 6.13 -8.43
C LEU A 153 -3.46 6.84 -9.77
N ARG A 154 -3.93 8.09 -9.89
CA ARG A 154 -3.67 8.99 -11.01
C ARG A 154 -2.71 10.09 -10.56
N GLY A 155 -1.68 10.35 -11.37
CA GLY A 155 -0.89 11.58 -11.23
C GLY A 155 -1.75 12.83 -11.36
N THR A 156 -1.37 13.90 -10.67
CA THR A 156 -1.84 15.23 -11.06
C THR A 156 -1.29 15.56 -12.45
N PRO A 157 -2.08 16.19 -13.33
CA PRO A 157 -1.61 16.63 -14.65
C PRO A 157 -0.44 17.62 -14.54
#